data_AF-A0A3M8QQ23-F1
#
_entry.id   AF-A0A3M8QQ23-F1
#
_cell.length_a   1.000
_cell.length_b   1.000
_cell.length_c   1.000
_cell.angle_alpha   90.00
_cell.angle_beta   90.00
_cell.angle_gamma   90.00
#
_symmetry.space_group_name_H-M   'P 1'
#
loop_
_entity.id
_entity.type
_entity.pdbx_description
1 polymer ?
#
loop_
_entity_poly.entity_id
_entity_poly.type
_entity_poly.pdbx_seq_one_letter_code
_entity_poly.pdbx_strand_id
1 'polypeptide(L)' 'MRFVRQRGARSGRNPATAETVRIPAKHSVHFKAAEDPLRRIPMTPAPGR' A
#
# COMPACT_ATOMS: atom_id res chain seq x y z
N MET A 1 13.46 10.60 9.46
CA MET A 1 12.37 9.69 9.01
C MET A 1 12.43 9.56 7.50
N ARG A 2 12.40 8.35 6.92
CA ARG A 2 12.28 8.17 5.47
C ARG A 2 10.81 7.89 5.13
N PHE A 3 10.13 8.83 4.46
CA PHE A 3 8.76 8.67 3.94
C PHE A 3 8.71 7.77 2.70
N VAL A 4 9.64 6.85 2.57
CA VAL A 4 9.83 6.02 1.37
C VAL A 4 9.76 4.57 1.79
N ARG A 5 8.81 3.83 1.22
CA ARG A 5 8.68 2.37 1.36
C ARG A 5 9.19 1.67 0.11
N GLN A 6 9.99 0.64 0.32
CA GLN A 6 10.42 -0.26 -0.73
C GLN A 6 9.30 -1.24 -1.11
N ARG A 7 9.19 -1.53 -2.40
CA ARG A 7 8.37 -2.60 -2.96
C ARG A 7 9.28 -3.50 -3.77
N GLY A 8 9.33 -4.79 -3.43
CA GLY A 8 10.07 -5.79 -4.19
C GLY A 8 9.46 -6.03 -5.57
N ALA A 9 10.27 -6.62 -6.45
CA ALA A 9 9.81 -7.09 -7.75
C ALA A 9 8.78 -8.21 -7.58
N ARG A 10 7.75 -8.24 -8.42
CA ARG A 10 6.68 -9.24 -8.36
C ARG A 10 6.00 -9.43 -9.71
N SER A 11 5.33 -10.57 -9.87
CA SER A 11 4.38 -10.77 -10.96
C SER A 11 3.03 -10.18 -10.56
N GLY A 12 2.47 -9.31 -11.40
CA GLY A 12 1.12 -8.79 -11.27
C GLY A 12 0.23 -9.25 -12.42
N ARG A 13 -1.01 -8.78 -12.42
CA ARG A 13 -2.00 -9.07 -13.45
C ARG A 13 -2.53 -7.77 -14.02
N ASN A 14 -2.63 -7.67 -15.35
CA ASN A 14 -3.33 -6.55 -15.98
C ASN A 14 -4.83 -6.66 -15.63
N PRO A 15 -5.43 -5.67 -14.95
CA PRO A 15 -6.84 -5.72 -14.57
C PRO A 15 -7.80 -5.71 -15.77
N ALA A 16 -7.36 -5.21 -16.94
CA ALA A 16 -8.18 -5.18 -18.15
C ALA A 16 -8.08 -6.46 -18.99
N THR A 17 -6.88 -7.03 -19.14
CA THR A 17 -6.63 -8.17 -20.05
C THR A 17 -6.38 -9.50 -19.35
N ALA A 18 -6.27 -9.49 -18.01
CA ALA A 18 -5.92 -10.65 -17.21
C ALA A 18 -4.53 -11.27 -17.49
N GLU A 19 -3.71 -10.67 -18.35
CA GLU A 19 -2.36 -11.12 -18.66
C GLU A 19 -1.39 -10.91 -17.48
N THR A 20 -0.35 -11.73 -17.43
CA THR A 20 0.70 -11.62 -16.41
C THR A 20 1.71 -10.55 -16.80
N VAL A 21 2.03 -9.64 -15.88
CA VAL A 21 2.98 -8.55 -16.09
C VAL A 21 4.06 -8.57 -15.02
N ARG A 22 5.33 -8.37 -15.40
CA ARG A 22 6.44 -8.25 -14.46
C ARG A 22 6.52 -6.81 -13.92
N ILE A 23 6.34 -6.65 -12.62
CA ILE A 23 6.45 -5.37 -11.92
C ILE A 23 7.84 -5.29 -11.28
N PRO A 24 8.70 -4.33 -11.70
CA PRO A 24 10.03 -4.19 -11.14
C PRO A 24 9.99 -3.65 -9.70
N ALA A 25 11.10 -3.83 -8.98
CA ALA A 25 11.27 -3.25 -7.66
C ALA A 25 11.29 -1.71 -7.77
N LYS A 26 10.66 -1.04 -6.81
CA LYS A 26 10.63 0.43 -6.77
C LYS A 26 10.43 1.00 -5.38
N HIS A 27 10.68 2.29 -5.26
CA HIS A 27 10.32 3.09 -4.11
C HIS A 27 8.91 3.66 -4.26
N SER A 28 8.23 3.86 -3.13
CA SER A 28 6.91 4.50 -3.05
C SER A 28 6.90 5.48 -1.89
N VAL A 29 6.28 6.64 -2.09
CA VAL A 29 6.07 7.61 -1.00
C VAL A 29 5.02 7.04 -0.04
N HIS A 30 5.27 7.19 1.25
CA HIS A 30 4.39 6.72 2.32
C HIS A 30 4.13 7.85 3.30
N PHE A 31 2.87 8.25 3.39
CA PHE A 31 2.39 9.15 4.41
C PHE A 31 2.24 8.40 5.73
N LYS A 32 2.80 8.97 6.80
CA LYS A 32 2.60 8.51 8.17
C LYS A 32 1.78 9.56 8.90
N ALA A 33 0.51 9.25 9.20
CA ALA A 33 -0.34 10.12 9.98
C ALA A 33 0.24 10.33 11.39
N ALA A 34 0.10 11.54 11.91
CA ALA A 34 0.41 11.85 13.31
C ALA A 34 -0.63 11.23 14.26
N GLU A 35 -0.36 11.27 15.56
CA GLU A 35 -1.23 10.65 16.56
C GLU A 35 -2.63 11.30 16.62
N ASP A 36 -2.71 12.63 16.58
CA ASP A 36 -3.97 13.37 16.62
C ASP A 36 -4.97 13.01 15.51
N PRO A 37 -4.57 12.98 14.21
CA PRO A 37 -5.49 12.54 13.17
C PRO A 37 -5.89 11.08 13.29
N LEU A 38 -5.05 10.19 13.83
CA LEU A 38 -5.43 8.79 14.07
C LEU A 38 -6.49 8.65 15.16
N ARG A 39 -6.41 9.43 16.23
CA ARG A 39 -7.39 9.42 17.33
C ARG A 39 -8.79 9.91 16.92
N ARG A 40 -8.86 10.79 15.93
CA ARG A 40 -10.12 11.38 15.46
C ARG A 40 -10.85 10.55 14.41
N ILE A 41 -10.17 9.56 13.82
CA ILE A 41 -10.78 8.66 12.82
C ILE A 41 -11.44 7.50 13.59
N PRO A 42 -12.77 7.29 13.45
CA PRO A 42 -13.40 6.13 14.04
C PRO A 42 -12.80 4.87 13.41
N MET A 43 -12.21 3.99 14.22
CA MET A 43 -11.72 2.70 13.75
C MET A 43 -12.92 1.83 13.43
N THR A 44 -13.30 1.72 12.15
CA THR A 44 -14.21 0.66 11.72
C THR A 44 -13.47 -0.66 11.96
N PRO A 45 -14.01 -1.59 12.78
CA PRO A 45 -13.37 -2.88 12.96
C PRO A 45 -13.22 -3.56 11.61
N ALA A 46 -12.05 -4.15 11.35
CA ALA A 46 -11.82 -4.92 10.15
C ALA A 46 -12.90 -6.03 10.06
N PRO A 47 -13.47 -6.31 8.88
CA PRO A 47 -14.39 -7.42 8.73
C PRO A 47 -13.72 -8.69 9.28
N GLY A 48 -14.46 -9.42 10.11
CA GLY A 48 -14.01 -10.63 10.77
C GLY A 48 -13.39 -11.60 9.78
N ARG A 49 -12.30 -12.23 10.21
CA ARG A 49 -11.49 -13.16 9.42
C ARG A 49 -12.17 -14.51 9.28
#